data_AF-A0A7K4H3N9-F1
#
_entry.id   AF-A0A7K4H3N9-F1
#
_cell.length_a   1.000
_cell.length_b   1.000
_cell.length_c   1.000
_cell.angle_alpha   90.00
_cell.angle_beta   90.00
_cell.angle_gamma   90.00
#
_symmetry.space_group_name_H-M   'P 1'
#
loop_
_entity.id
_entity.type
_entity.pdbx_description
1 polymer ?
#
loop_
_entity_poly.entity_id
_entity_poly.type
_entity_poly.pdbx_seq_one_letter_code
_entity_poly.pdbx_strand_id
1 'polypeptide(L)' 'MRKVAIIGIGITPFRARYLDKTYFELNYDATKLALKDVYKNVAKRLNLRLKN' A
#
# COMPACT_ATOMS: atom_id res chain seq x y z
N MET A 1 7.84 21.87 15.80
CA MET A 1 7.93 20.77 14.81
C MET A 1 6.72 19.84 14.95
N ARG A 2 6.08 19.41 13.86
CA ARG A 2 4.98 18.42 13.90
C ARG A 2 5.54 16.99 13.93
N LYS A 3 4.91 16.11 14.73
CA LYS A 3 5.22 14.68 14.74
C LYS A 3 4.53 14.01 13.55
N VAL A 4 5.29 13.26 12.75
CA VAL A 4 4.80 12.54 11.56
C VAL A 4 5.20 11.06 11.66
N ALA A 5 4.39 10.17 11.10
CA ALA A 5 4.63 8.73 11.11
C ALA A 5 4.27 8.10 9.76
N ILE A 6 4.99 7.05 9.39
CA ILE A 6 4.67 6.19 8.24
C ILE A 6 3.69 5.12 8.72
N ILE A 7 2.52 5.02 8.10
CA ILE A 7 1.46 4.09 8.51
C ILE A 7 1.31 2.88 7.58
N GLY A 8 1.92 2.91 6.39
CA GLY A 8 1.95 1.78 5.48
C GLY A 8 2.80 2.06 4.25
N ILE A 9 3.21 0.99 3.58
CA ILE A 9 4.12 1.03 2.43
C ILE A 9 3.52 0.19 1.29
N GLY A 10 3.57 0.73 0.07
CA GLY A 10 3.17 0.03 -1.15
C GLY A 10 4.14 0.37 -2.27
N ILE A 11 4.56 -0.66 -3.01
CA ILE A 11 5.58 -0.52 -4.05
C ILE A 11 5.10 -1.16 -5.35
N THR A 12 5.26 -0.43 -6.45
CA THR A 12 5.15 -0.99 -7.79
C THR A 12 6.39 -1.86 -8.05
N PRO A 13 6.24 -3.14 -8.44
CA PRO A 13 7.40 -3.96 -8.78
C PRO A 13 8.28 -3.29 -9.83
N PHE A 14 9.59 -3.49 -9.74
CA PHE A 14 10.47 -2.96 -10.77
C PHE A 14 10.28 -3.74 -12.08
N ARG A 15 10.11 -3.01 -13.18
CA ARG A 15 10.23 -3.52 -14.56
C ARG A 15 10.89 -2.46 -15.42
N ALA A 16 11.64 -2.91 -16.44
CA ALA A 16 12.25 -2.01 -17.41
C ALA A 16 11.20 -1.16 -18.15
N ARG A 17 10.01 -1.72 -18.44
CA ARG A 17 8.88 -0.98 -19.00
C ARG A 17 7.54 -1.67 -18.67
N TYR A 18 6.52 -0.86 -18.41
CA TYR A 18 5.11 -1.27 -18.41
C TYR A 18 4.48 -0.75 -19.69
N LEU A 19 4.16 -1.64 -20.63
CA LEU A 19 3.54 -1.29 -21.92
C LEU A 19 2.02 -1.21 -21.84
N ASP A 20 1.45 -1.88 -20.85
CA ASP A 20 0.03 -2.09 -20.62
C ASP A 20 -0.58 -1.15 -19.58
N LYS A 21 0.23 -0.27 -18.97
CA LYS A 21 -0.19 0.61 -17.88
C LYS A 21 0.37 2.01 -18.01
N THR A 22 -0.47 2.97 -17.66
CA THR A 22 -0.10 4.37 -17.45
C THR A 22 0.58 4.57 -16.10
N TYR A 23 1.33 5.67 -15.96
CA TYR A 23 1.91 6.04 -14.66
C TYR A 23 0.85 6.24 -13.57
N PHE A 24 -0.35 6.69 -13.94
CA PHE A 24 -1.45 6.84 -13.00
C PHE A 24 -1.87 5.47 -12.43
N GLU A 25 -2.07 4.48 -13.29
CA GLU A 25 -2.44 3.12 -12.87
C GLU A 25 -1.35 2.48 -12.01
N LEU A 26 -0.07 2.70 -12.34
CA LEU A 26 1.04 2.19 -11.53
C LEU A 26 1.05 2.81 -10.12
N ASN A 27 0.82 4.11 -10.00
CA ASN A 27 0.74 4.80 -8.71
C ASN A 27 -0.52 4.42 -7.92
N TYR A 28 -1.63 4.21 -8.61
CA TYR A 28 -2.87 3.76 -8.02
C TYR A 28 -2.72 2.35 -7.43
N ASP A 29 -2.07 1.44 -8.15
CA ASP A 29 -1.76 0.09 -7.67
C ASP A 29 -0.82 0.13 -6.45
N ALA A 30 0.21 0.97 -6.46
CA ALA A 30 1.09 1.17 -5.29
C ALA A 30 0.31 1.70 -4.08
N THR A 31 -0.60 2.65 -4.30
CA THR A 31 -1.43 3.23 -3.23
C THR A 31 -2.38 2.19 -2.63
N LYS A 32 -3.00 1.35 -3.46
CA LYS A 32 -3.81 0.21 -3.00
C LYS A 32 -3.01 -0.74 -2.11
N LEU A 33 -1.77 -1.04 -2.49
CA LEU A 33 -0.88 -1.88 -1.67
C LEU A 33 -0.55 -1.22 -0.33
N ALA A 34 -0.27 0.08 -0.32
CA ALA A 34 0.00 0.84 0.91
C ALA A 34 -1.21 0.81 1.86
N LEU A 35 -2.42 1.04 1.34
CA LEU A 35 -3.65 0.98 2.15
C LEU A 35 -3.92 -0.43 2.68
N LYS A 36 -3.62 -1.46 1.89
CA LYS A 36 -3.74 -2.86 2.35
C LYS A 36 -2.77 -3.17 3.48
N ASP A 37 -1.56 -2.63 3.42
CA ASP A 37 -0.57 -2.74 4.50
C ASP A 37 -1.05 -2.03 5.78
N VAL A 38 -1.55 -0.79 5.66
CA VAL A 38 -2.20 -0.08 6.77
C VAL A 38 -3.29 -0.94 7.40
N TYR A 39 -4.18 -1.50 6.59
CA TYR A 39 -5.30 -2.31 7.10
C TYR A 39 -4.81 -3.54 7.86
N LYS A 40 -3.80 -4.26 7.35
CA LYS A 40 -3.19 -5.39 8.06
C LYS A 40 -2.60 -4.96 9.40
N ASN A 41 -1.87 -3.84 9.43
CA ASN A 41 -1.25 -3.32 10.64
C ASN A 41 -2.29 -2.89 11.68
N VAL A 42 -3.37 -2.24 11.23
CA VAL A 42 -4.50 -1.84 12.08
C VAL A 42 -5.28 -3.05 12.59
N ALA A 43 -5.62 -4.01 11.72
CA ALA A 43 -6.34 -5.22 12.11
C ALA A 43 -5.55 -6.05 13.13
N LYS A 44 -4.22 -6.18 12.93
CA LYS A 44 -3.31 -6.82 13.89
C LYS A 44 -3.32 -6.09 15.24
N ARG A 45 -3.33 -4.76 15.24
CA ARG A 45 -3.37 -3.95 16.47
C ARG A 45 -4.71 -4.08 17.20
N LEU A 46 -5.80 -4.25 16.48
CA LEU A 46 -7.16 -4.37 17.02
C LEU A 46 -7.60 -5.81 17.30
N ASN A 47 -6.73 -6.82 17.12
CA ASN A 47 -7.07 -8.25 17.22
C ASN A 47 -8.31 -8.65 16.38
N LEU A 48 -8.56 -7.93 15.28
CA LEU A 48 -9.64 -8.26 14.37
C LEU A 48 -9.16 -9.42 13.49
N ARG A 49 -9.89 -10.55 13.55
CA ARG A 49 -9.60 -11.73 12.73
C ARG A 49 -9.83 -11.35 11.27
N LEU A 50 -8.74 -11.26 10.50
CA LEU A 50 -8.76 -11.06 9.06
C LEU A 50 -9.49 -12.26 8.43
N LYS A 51 -10.80 -12.15 8.21
CA LYS A 51 -11.53 -13.09 7.37
C LYS A 51 -11.15 -12.77 5.92
N ASN A 52 -10.39 -13.67 5.32
CA ASN A 52 -10.22 -13.75 3.87
C ASN A 52 -11.54 -14.14 3.22
#